data_AF-J1ZUJ2-F1
#
_entry.id   AF-J1ZUJ2-F1
#
_cell.length_a   1.000
_cell.length_b   1.000
_cell.length_c   1.000
_cell.angle_alpha   90.00
_cell.angle_beta   90.00
_cell.angle_gamma   90.00
#
_symmetry.space_group_name_H-M   'P 1'
#
loop_
_entity.id
_entity.type
_entity.pdbx_description
1 polymer ?
#
loop_
_entity_poly.entity_id
_entity_poly.type
_entity_poly.pdbx_seq_one_letter_code
_entity_poly.pdbx_strand_id
1 'polypeptide(L)'
;MHRPSVPEDLDHPERLWARAATLAVVAAGVDDGDEYSWGRNGLQCWNDGGSYWWRLQLFEGGRALLCGQDSDGSYTHEGDRRIDFLAGGPEWLPRERLREDAEGNLLGFVYWWQDGGWARAPYPAKMPDDGLEMAMNWAAPGDAAIDKLVEDLVARAETEVDPGAAVRAFLALAAARTVAAPDIAALLDAVCDKDSWYDVRPDAALAFAAQLGLTAGDRGEMAVAS
;
A
#
# COMPACT_ATOMS: atom_id res chain seq x y z
N MET A 1 19.41 1.54 -12.11
CA MET A 1 20.42 0.82 -11.31
C MET A 1 19.75 0.60 -9.97
N HIS A 2 19.36 -0.64 -9.69
CA HIS A 2 18.65 -0.99 -8.46
C HIS A 2 19.54 -0.68 -7.25
N ARG A 3 18.98 0.06 -6.29
CA ARG A 3 19.57 0.33 -4.98
C ARG A 3 18.49 0.03 -3.96
N PRO A 4 18.85 -0.34 -2.72
CA PRO A 4 17.85 -0.38 -1.67
C PRO A 4 17.20 0.99 -1.55
N SER A 5 15.89 0.99 -1.33
CA SER A 5 15.19 2.23 -1.06
C SER A 5 15.72 2.90 0.23
N VAL A 6 15.58 4.22 0.28
CA VAL A 6 15.91 5.04 1.43
C VAL A 6 14.63 5.69 1.96
N PRO A 7 14.60 6.11 3.24
CA PRO A 7 13.40 6.71 3.81
C PRO A 7 12.82 7.88 3.00
N GLU A 8 13.68 8.66 2.34
CA GLU A 8 13.29 9.80 1.51
C GLU A 8 12.56 9.40 0.21
N ASP A 9 12.61 8.11 -0.16
CA ASP A 9 11.86 7.57 -1.30
C ASP A 9 10.38 7.33 -0.97
N LEU A 10 9.94 7.51 0.29
CA LEU A 10 8.56 7.31 0.71
C LEU A 10 7.83 8.64 0.92
N ASP A 11 6.61 8.76 0.39
CA ASP A 11 5.73 9.91 0.65
C ASP A 11 5.16 9.86 2.10
N HIS A 12 4.49 10.94 2.51
CA HIS A 12 3.85 11.03 3.82
C HIS A 12 2.88 9.84 4.07
N PRO A 13 2.84 9.23 5.26
CA PRO A 13 2.04 8.03 5.53
C PRO A 13 0.56 8.15 5.16
N GLU A 14 -0.05 9.31 5.39
CA GLU A 14 -1.46 9.52 5.03
C GLU A 14 -1.71 9.52 3.52
N ARG A 15 -0.73 9.93 2.72
CA ARG A 15 -0.80 9.85 1.25
C ARG A 15 -0.60 8.41 0.79
N LEU A 16 0.34 7.69 1.37
CA LEU A 16 0.51 6.25 1.13
C LEU A 16 -0.76 5.48 1.47
N TRP A 17 -1.39 5.83 2.59
CA TRP A 17 -2.65 5.27 3.02
C TRP A 17 -3.76 5.50 1.99
N ALA A 18 -3.93 6.73 1.50
CA ALA A 18 -4.93 7.03 0.48
C ALA A 18 -4.70 6.22 -0.81
N ARG A 19 -3.45 6.06 -1.25
CA ARG A 19 -3.09 5.26 -2.43
C ARG A 19 -3.36 3.76 -2.23
N ALA A 20 -2.87 3.20 -1.12
CA ALA A 20 -3.10 1.81 -0.73
C ALA A 20 -4.60 1.50 -0.64
N ALA A 21 -5.38 2.40 -0.04
CA ALA A 21 -6.82 2.27 0.08
C ALA A 21 -7.52 2.37 -1.28
N THR A 22 -7.02 3.19 -2.20
CA THR A 22 -7.56 3.28 -3.58
C THR A 22 -7.36 1.98 -4.34
N LEU A 23 -6.16 1.38 -4.28
CA LEU A 23 -5.88 0.06 -4.86
C LEU A 23 -6.84 -1.00 -4.30
N ALA A 24 -6.96 -1.07 -2.98
CA ALA A 24 -7.80 -2.06 -2.32
C ALA A 24 -9.30 -1.91 -2.65
N VAL A 25 -9.76 -0.67 -2.83
CA VAL A 25 -11.15 -0.38 -3.25
C VAL A 25 -11.38 -0.85 -4.68
N VAL A 26 -10.43 -0.64 -5.60
CA VAL A 26 -10.56 -1.11 -6.97
C VAL A 26 -10.51 -2.63 -7.01
N ALA A 27 -9.58 -3.28 -6.32
CA ALA A 27 -9.49 -4.74 -6.21
C ALA A 27 -10.77 -5.39 -5.62
N ALA A 28 -11.43 -4.70 -4.68
CA ALA A 28 -12.74 -5.15 -4.21
C ALA A 28 -13.83 -5.07 -5.30
N GLY A 29 -13.73 -4.09 -6.21
CA GLY A 29 -14.63 -3.89 -7.34
C GLY A 29 -14.36 -4.82 -8.52
N VAL A 30 -13.11 -5.18 -8.77
CA VAL A 30 -12.66 -6.05 -9.88
C VAL A 30 -11.67 -7.06 -9.33
N ASP A 31 -11.96 -8.34 -9.55
CA ASP A 31 -11.07 -9.43 -9.15
C ASP A 31 -9.76 -9.36 -9.95
N ASP A 32 -8.73 -8.75 -9.39
CA ASP A 32 -7.46 -8.42 -10.06
C ASP A 32 -6.29 -9.35 -9.68
N GLY A 33 -6.56 -10.36 -8.84
CA GLY A 33 -5.57 -11.32 -8.34
C GLY A 33 -4.77 -10.85 -7.13
N ASP A 34 -4.95 -9.60 -6.68
CA ASP A 34 -4.40 -9.15 -5.40
C ASP A 34 -5.41 -9.38 -4.26
N GLU A 35 -4.95 -10.00 -3.18
CA GLU A 35 -5.75 -10.20 -1.98
C GLU A 35 -5.52 -9.07 -0.97
N TYR A 36 -6.48 -8.16 -0.92
CA TYR A 36 -6.51 -7.08 0.07
C TYR A 36 -7.25 -7.48 1.34
N SER A 37 -6.66 -7.16 2.50
CA SER A 37 -7.32 -7.32 3.79
C SER A 37 -7.04 -6.15 4.73
N TRP A 38 -8.03 -5.82 5.56
CA TRP A 38 -7.96 -4.74 6.54
C TRP A 38 -8.35 -5.24 7.94
N GLY A 39 -7.71 -4.67 8.97
CA GLY A 39 -8.08 -4.90 10.36
C GLY A 39 -7.08 -4.29 11.34
N ARG A 40 -6.96 -4.88 12.53
CA ARG A 40 -6.09 -4.37 13.61
C ARG A 40 -4.62 -4.19 13.24
N ASN A 41 -4.16 -4.84 12.17
CA ASN A 41 -2.77 -4.85 11.72
C ASN A 41 -2.50 -3.88 10.56
N GLY A 42 -3.47 -3.04 10.21
CA GLY A 42 -3.35 -2.20 9.03
C GLY A 42 -3.94 -2.83 7.77
N LEU A 43 -3.68 -2.18 6.63
CA LEU A 43 -4.08 -2.63 5.29
C LEU A 43 -2.95 -3.49 4.74
N GLN A 44 -3.30 -4.65 4.23
CA GLN A 44 -2.38 -5.64 3.70
C GLN A 44 -2.80 -6.00 2.29
N CYS A 45 -1.81 -6.21 1.43
CA CYS A 45 -1.97 -6.81 0.11
C CYS A 45 -1.04 -8.01 -0.01
N TRP A 46 -1.57 -9.11 -0.53
CA TRP A 46 -0.82 -10.26 -0.99
C TRP A 46 -1.09 -10.44 -2.48
N ASN A 47 -0.05 -10.48 -3.29
CA ASN A 47 -0.21 -10.76 -4.71
C ASN A 47 -0.38 -12.28 -4.90
N ASP A 48 -1.62 -12.74 -5.16
CA ASP A 48 -1.89 -14.18 -5.31
C ASP A 48 -1.19 -14.70 -6.56
N GLY A 49 -0.34 -15.72 -6.35
CA GLY A 49 0.46 -16.32 -7.42
C GLY A 49 1.69 -15.52 -7.88
N GLY A 50 2.03 -14.38 -7.29
CA GLY A 50 3.28 -13.68 -7.61
C GLY A 50 4.23 -13.48 -6.44
N SER A 51 5.07 -12.44 -6.51
CA SER A 51 6.32 -12.37 -5.74
C SER A 51 6.22 -11.49 -4.49
N TYR A 52 5.20 -10.64 -4.34
CA TYR A 52 5.20 -9.58 -3.34
C TYR A 52 4.03 -9.59 -2.35
N TRP A 53 4.28 -8.97 -1.20
CA TRP A 53 3.25 -8.56 -0.25
C TRP A 53 3.68 -7.28 0.46
N TRP A 54 2.71 -6.53 0.97
CA TRP A 54 2.98 -5.37 1.81
C TRP A 54 1.91 -5.15 2.87
N ARG A 55 2.27 -4.39 3.89
CA ARG A 55 1.39 -3.96 4.97
C ARG A 55 1.69 -2.53 5.38
N LEU A 56 0.65 -1.71 5.37
CA LEU A 56 0.69 -0.33 5.84
C LEU A 56 -0.27 -0.15 7.02
N GLN A 57 0.27 0.29 8.15
CA GLN A 57 -0.48 0.54 9.37
C GLN A 57 -0.25 1.96 9.88
N LEU A 58 -1.33 2.70 10.09
CA LEU A 58 -1.32 3.99 10.79
C LEU A 58 -1.63 3.77 12.27
N PHE A 59 -0.95 4.52 13.16
CA PHE A 59 -1.11 4.46 14.61
C PHE A 59 -1.49 5.83 15.18
N GLU A 60 -1.91 5.85 16.45
CA GLU A 60 -2.07 7.10 17.20
C GLU A 60 -0.80 7.93 17.22
N GLY A 61 -0.98 9.26 17.32
CA GLY A 61 0.13 10.21 17.37
C GLY A 61 0.82 10.42 16.01
N GLY A 62 0.16 10.03 14.91
CA GLY A 62 0.68 10.23 13.56
C GLY A 62 1.84 9.30 13.20
N ARG A 63 2.01 8.19 13.92
CA ARG A 63 3.03 7.17 13.62
C ARG A 63 2.54 6.21 12.52
N ALA A 64 3.45 5.61 11.79
CA ALA A 64 3.10 4.60 10.79
C ALA A 64 4.17 3.50 10.66
N LEU A 65 3.74 2.31 10.26
CA LEU A 65 4.59 1.18 9.88
C LEU A 65 4.28 0.81 8.44
N LEU A 66 5.34 0.65 7.65
CA LEU A 66 5.29 0.03 6.34
C LEU A 66 6.26 -1.15 6.32
N CYS A 67 5.80 -2.34 5.96
CA CYS A 67 6.67 -3.50 5.79
C CYS A 67 6.16 -4.42 4.69
N GLY A 68 7.04 -5.25 4.17
CA GLY A 68 6.69 -6.16 3.09
C GLY A 68 7.92 -6.79 2.47
N GLN A 69 7.71 -7.39 1.31
CA GLN A 69 8.74 -8.06 0.53
C GLN A 69 8.30 -8.13 -0.92
N ASP A 70 9.28 -8.08 -1.83
CA ASP A 70 9.18 -8.72 -3.14
C ASP A 70 10.22 -9.86 -3.22
N SER A 71 9.80 -11.10 -3.47
CA SER A 71 10.68 -12.27 -3.39
C SER A 71 11.72 -12.34 -4.51
N ASP A 72 11.50 -11.66 -5.63
CA ASP A 72 12.45 -11.56 -6.75
C ASP A 72 13.41 -10.36 -6.60
N GLY A 73 13.00 -9.33 -5.86
CA GLY A 73 13.71 -8.06 -5.68
C GLY A 73 14.32 -7.84 -4.30
N SER A 74 13.98 -8.64 -3.28
CA SER A 74 14.48 -8.46 -1.91
C SER A 74 15.75 -9.28 -1.67
N TYR A 75 16.89 -8.61 -1.57
CA TYR A 75 18.20 -9.24 -1.33
C TYR A 75 18.61 -9.23 0.16
N THR A 76 17.61 -9.32 1.05
CA THR A 76 17.75 -9.09 2.49
C THR A 76 17.94 -10.34 3.34
N HIS A 77 17.77 -11.53 2.72
CA HIS A 77 17.88 -12.83 3.39
C HIS A 77 18.66 -13.89 2.59
N GLU A 78 19.58 -13.47 1.71
CA GLU A 78 20.44 -14.39 0.96
C GLU A 78 21.53 -15.06 1.82
N GLY A 79 21.48 -16.39 1.95
CA GLY A 79 22.47 -17.19 2.68
C GLY A 79 22.45 -16.89 4.18
N ASP A 80 23.63 -16.64 4.77
CA ASP A 80 23.77 -16.31 6.20
C ASP A 80 23.51 -14.83 6.51
N ARG A 81 23.19 -14.01 5.50
CA ARG A 81 22.99 -12.57 5.65
C ARG A 81 21.54 -12.28 6.02
N ARG A 82 21.23 -12.27 7.31
CA ARG A 82 19.94 -11.77 7.83
C ARG A 82 20.07 -10.35 8.33
N ILE A 83 19.24 -9.45 7.81
CA ILE A 83 19.13 -8.09 8.32
C ILE A 83 18.30 -8.11 9.60
N ASP A 84 18.80 -7.45 10.64
CA ASP A 84 17.98 -7.10 11.80
C ASP A 84 17.13 -5.87 11.44
N PHE A 85 15.93 -6.09 10.91
CA PHE A 85 15.01 -5.03 10.53
C PHE A 85 14.51 -4.17 11.70
N LEU A 86 14.73 -4.62 12.94
CA LEU A 86 14.30 -3.92 14.16
C LEU A 86 15.44 -3.14 14.83
N ALA A 87 16.66 -3.21 14.27
CA ALA A 87 17.82 -2.50 14.78
C ALA A 87 17.57 -0.97 14.76
N GLY A 88 17.64 -0.35 15.93
CA GLY A 88 17.40 1.10 16.09
C GLY A 88 15.93 1.52 15.96
N GLY A 89 15.01 0.57 15.78
CA GLY A 89 13.58 0.84 15.73
C GLY A 89 13.01 1.24 17.11
N PRO A 90 11.97 2.09 17.14
CA PRO A 90 11.37 2.56 18.38
C PRO A 90 10.59 1.45 19.12
N GLU A 91 10.39 1.64 20.43
CA GLU A 91 9.74 0.65 21.31
C GLU A 91 8.26 0.39 20.98
N TRP A 92 7.59 1.32 20.31
CA TRP A 92 6.18 1.16 19.93
C TRP A 92 5.97 0.20 18.76
N LEU A 93 7.02 -0.18 18.03
CA LEU A 93 6.88 -1.13 16.92
C LEU A 93 6.30 -2.45 17.41
N PRO A 94 5.46 -3.13 16.60
CA PRO A 94 4.95 -4.46 16.91
C PRO A 94 6.06 -5.52 16.76
N ARG A 95 7.05 -5.49 17.66
CA ARG A 95 8.31 -6.24 17.56
C ARG A 95 8.11 -7.75 17.49
N GLU A 96 7.14 -8.31 18.21
CA GLU A 96 6.87 -9.75 18.21
C GLU A 96 6.46 -10.23 16.82
N ARG A 97 5.42 -9.63 16.24
CA ARG A 97 4.97 -9.91 14.88
C ARG A 97 6.07 -9.67 13.83
N LEU A 98 6.82 -8.57 13.93
CA LEU A 98 7.90 -8.30 12.97
C LEU A 98 9.04 -9.33 13.07
N ARG A 99 9.28 -9.92 14.24
CA ARG A 99 10.22 -11.04 14.38
C ARG A 99 9.67 -12.31 13.76
N GLU A 100 8.39 -12.62 13.96
CA GLU A 100 7.73 -13.77 13.31
C GLU A 100 7.82 -13.65 11.78
N ASP A 101 7.49 -12.47 11.22
CA ASP A 101 7.61 -12.20 9.79
C ASP A 101 9.07 -12.35 9.31
N ALA A 102 10.06 -11.85 10.07
CA ALA A 102 11.48 -12.00 9.76
C ALA A 102 11.95 -13.47 9.79
N GLU A 103 11.51 -14.24 10.79
CA GLU A 103 11.84 -15.66 10.94
C GLU A 103 11.26 -16.51 9.79
N GLY A 104 10.09 -16.12 9.29
CA GLY A 104 9.44 -16.69 8.11
C GLY A 104 10.04 -16.25 6.77
N ASN A 105 11.11 -15.46 6.76
CA ASN A 105 11.68 -14.82 5.56
C ASN A 105 10.67 -13.97 4.78
N LEU A 106 9.69 -13.36 5.46
CA LEU A 106 8.65 -12.54 4.85
C LEU A 106 9.04 -11.06 4.74
N LEU A 107 10.26 -10.65 5.13
CA LEU A 107 10.64 -9.25 5.14
C LEU A 107 11.77 -8.94 4.14
N GLY A 108 11.43 -8.14 3.14
CA GLY A 108 12.36 -7.38 2.30
C GLY A 108 12.64 -6.00 2.88
N PHE A 109 11.64 -5.37 3.48
CA PHE A 109 11.75 -4.02 4.03
C PHE A 109 10.88 -3.79 5.27
N VAL A 110 11.35 -2.90 6.14
CA VAL A 110 10.59 -2.36 7.27
C VAL A 110 10.94 -0.88 7.44
N TYR A 111 9.94 -0.02 7.29
CA TYR A 111 10.02 1.43 7.47
C TYR A 111 9.04 1.85 8.57
N TRP A 112 9.45 2.81 9.40
CA TRP A 112 8.60 3.40 10.42
C TRP A 112 8.62 4.92 10.34
N TRP A 113 7.46 5.53 10.48
CA TRP A 113 7.30 6.97 10.54
C TRP A 113 7.08 7.41 11.97
N GLN A 114 7.89 8.37 12.41
CA GLN A 114 7.68 9.13 13.63
C GLN A 114 8.39 10.49 13.50
N ASP A 115 7.95 11.49 14.26
CA ASP A 115 8.61 12.79 14.34
C ASP A 115 8.85 13.49 12.99
N GLY A 116 7.96 13.25 12.02
CA GLY A 116 7.97 13.92 10.71
C GLY A 116 8.87 13.29 9.65
N GLY A 117 9.37 12.07 9.87
CA GLY A 117 10.18 11.37 8.88
C GLY A 117 10.04 9.84 8.94
N TRP A 118 10.27 9.21 7.79
CA TRP A 118 10.49 7.77 7.71
C TRP A 118 11.89 7.44 8.23
N ALA A 119 12.03 6.26 8.82
CA ALA A 119 13.30 5.66 9.17
C ALA A 119 13.23 4.14 8.94
N ARG A 120 14.39 3.52 8.82
CA ARG A 120 14.55 2.06 8.73
C ARG A 120 15.85 1.61 9.38
N ALA A 121 15.97 0.31 9.60
CA ALA A 121 17.23 -0.28 10.04
C ALA A 121 18.35 -0.02 9.02
N PRO A 122 19.61 0.10 9.47
CA PRO A 122 20.74 0.26 8.57
C PRO A 122 20.91 -1.00 7.71
N TYR A 123 21.07 -0.80 6.40
CA TYR A 123 21.34 -1.90 5.46
C TYR A 123 22.84 -2.03 5.20
N PRO A 124 23.33 -3.24 4.87
CA PRO A 124 24.70 -3.42 4.42
C PRO A 124 25.01 -2.55 3.19
N ALA A 125 26.18 -1.91 3.16
CA ALA A 125 26.56 -0.96 2.11
C ALA A 125 26.57 -1.53 0.67
N LYS A 126 26.65 -2.86 0.52
CA LYS A 126 26.66 -3.56 -0.78
C LYS A 126 25.38 -4.37 -1.02
N MET A 127 24.29 -4.02 -0.35
CA MET A 127 23.01 -4.66 -0.62
C MET A 127 22.46 -4.16 -1.97
N PRO A 128 22.08 -5.06 -2.90
CA PRO A 128 21.56 -4.67 -4.21
C PRO A 128 20.23 -3.90 -4.12
N ASP A 129 19.23 -4.45 -3.44
CA ASP A 129 17.88 -3.90 -3.36
C ASP A 129 17.14 -4.49 -2.12
N ASP A 130 16.16 -3.77 -1.60
CA ASP A 130 15.25 -4.21 -0.54
C ASP A 130 13.86 -4.61 -1.06
N GLY A 131 13.60 -4.45 -2.36
CA GLY A 131 12.38 -4.88 -3.03
C GLY A 131 11.21 -3.90 -2.92
N LEU A 132 11.38 -2.74 -2.26
CA LEU A 132 10.30 -1.77 -2.06
C LEU A 132 9.79 -1.23 -3.41
N GLU A 133 10.70 -0.85 -4.32
CA GLU A 133 10.30 -0.30 -5.63
C GLU A 133 9.51 -1.32 -6.47
N MET A 134 9.81 -2.62 -6.35
CA MET A 134 9.06 -3.67 -7.06
C MET A 134 7.69 -3.92 -6.41
N ALA A 135 7.63 -4.02 -5.08
CA ALA A 135 6.37 -4.28 -4.36
C ALA A 135 5.42 -3.07 -4.33
N MET A 136 5.97 -1.85 -4.37
CA MET A 136 5.23 -0.60 -4.09
C MET A 136 5.78 0.58 -4.89
N ASN A 137 5.82 0.45 -6.23
CA ASN A 137 6.29 1.48 -7.16
C ASN A 137 5.56 2.85 -7.00
N TRP A 138 4.36 2.85 -6.41
CA TRP A 138 3.49 4.01 -6.15
C TRP A 138 3.73 4.67 -4.78
N ALA A 139 4.69 4.18 -3.99
CA ALA A 139 5.02 4.76 -2.70
C ALA A 139 5.86 6.06 -2.78
N ALA A 140 6.41 6.36 -3.96
CA ALA A 140 7.24 7.53 -4.18
C ALA A 140 6.50 8.87 -3.93
N PRO A 141 7.19 9.96 -3.54
CA PRO A 141 6.60 11.28 -3.50
C PRO A 141 6.21 11.82 -4.88
N GLY A 142 5.17 12.66 -4.91
CA GLY A 142 4.83 13.49 -6.06
C GLY A 142 3.99 12.80 -7.15
N ASP A 143 3.88 13.46 -8.29
CA ASP A 143 2.92 13.09 -9.35
C ASP A 143 3.29 11.81 -10.11
N ALA A 144 4.58 11.45 -10.16
CA ALA A 144 5.02 10.21 -10.81
C ALA A 144 4.44 8.96 -10.13
N ALA A 145 4.10 9.04 -8.83
CA ALA A 145 3.42 7.95 -8.13
C ALA A 145 1.97 7.76 -8.59
N ILE A 146 1.32 8.80 -9.13
CA ILE A 146 -0.02 8.67 -9.72
C ILE A 146 0.08 7.89 -11.03
N ASP A 147 1.09 8.17 -11.85
CA ASP A 147 1.28 7.45 -13.11
C ASP A 147 1.51 5.96 -12.83
N LYS A 148 2.28 5.63 -11.78
CA LYS A 148 2.46 4.24 -11.31
C LYS A 148 1.18 3.61 -10.77
N LEU A 149 0.42 4.35 -9.98
CA LEU A 149 -0.88 3.88 -9.50
C LEU A 149 -1.85 3.59 -10.66
N VAL A 150 -1.84 4.43 -11.70
CA VAL A 150 -2.62 4.21 -12.93
C VAL A 150 -2.11 2.99 -13.70
N GLU A 151 -0.80 2.82 -13.85
CA GLU A 151 -0.19 1.64 -14.49
C GLU A 151 -0.60 0.34 -13.79
N ASP A 152 -0.68 0.34 -12.45
CA ASP A 152 -1.07 -0.82 -11.66
C ASP A 152 -2.59 -1.05 -11.65
N LEU A 153 -3.41 0.01 -11.70
CA LEU A 153 -4.88 -0.08 -11.71
C LEU A 153 -5.49 -0.42 -13.07
N VAL A 154 -4.88 0.05 -14.16
CA VAL A 154 -5.49 -0.01 -15.49
C VAL A 154 -5.20 -1.35 -16.15
N ALA A 155 -6.25 -2.19 -16.24
CA ALA A 155 -6.28 -3.27 -17.22
C ALA A 155 -6.08 -2.63 -18.61
N ARG A 156 -4.98 -2.99 -19.30
CA ARG A 156 -4.45 -2.35 -20.51
C ARG A 156 -5.47 -2.27 -21.67
N ALA A 157 -6.34 -1.27 -21.67
CA ALA A 157 -7.17 -0.88 -22.81
C ALA A 157 -7.30 0.64 -22.94
N GLU A 158 -7.55 1.11 -24.17
CA GLU A 158 -7.75 2.52 -24.50
C GLU A 158 -9.08 3.01 -23.90
N THR A 159 -9.01 3.84 -22.86
CA THR A 159 -10.17 4.56 -22.32
C THR A 159 -10.24 5.96 -22.91
N GLU A 160 -11.45 6.45 -23.23
CA GLU A 160 -11.69 7.85 -23.62
C GLU A 160 -11.60 8.83 -22.43
N VAL A 161 -11.57 8.30 -21.21
CA VAL A 161 -11.47 9.03 -19.95
C VAL A 161 -9.99 9.14 -19.55
N ASP A 162 -9.59 10.27 -18.96
CA ASP A 162 -8.26 10.44 -18.37
C ASP A 162 -8.18 9.71 -17.01
N PRO A 163 -7.53 8.54 -16.93
CA PRO A 163 -7.46 7.77 -15.68
C PRO A 163 -6.67 8.51 -14.60
N GLY A 164 -5.66 9.30 -14.98
CA GLY A 164 -4.88 10.10 -14.03
C GLY A 164 -5.72 11.15 -13.34
N ALA A 165 -6.64 11.81 -14.07
CA ALA A 165 -7.58 12.77 -13.49
C ALA A 165 -8.57 12.08 -12.53
N ALA A 166 -9.13 10.93 -12.91
CA ALA A 166 -10.06 10.17 -12.08
C ALA A 166 -9.40 9.69 -10.77
N VAL A 167 -8.20 9.13 -10.85
CA VAL A 167 -7.42 8.69 -9.68
C VAL A 167 -7.10 9.86 -8.75
N ARG A 168 -6.69 11.03 -9.28
CA ARG A 168 -6.44 12.23 -8.44
C ARG A 168 -7.70 12.71 -7.74
N ALA A 169 -8.83 12.73 -8.45
CA ALA A 169 -10.12 13.14 -7.86
C ALA A 169 -10.52 12.18 -6.74
N PHE A 170 -10.38 10.87 -6.96
CA PHE A 170 -10.68 9.87 -5.95
C PHE A 170 -9.76 9.97 -4.72
N LEU A 171 -8.45 10.14 -4.92
CA LEU A 171 -7.50 10.33 -3.82
C LEU A 171 -7.83 11.56 -2.96
N ALA A 172 -8.29 12.65 -3.58
CA ALA A 172 -8.73 13.84 -2.84
C ALA A 172 -9.98 13.55 -1.98
N LEU A 173 -10.94 12.81 -2.50
CA LEU A 173 -12.15 12.39 -1.77
C LEU A 173 -11.83 11.39 -0.65
N ALA A 174 -10.94 10.44 -0.91
CA ALA A 174 -10.45 9.47 0.08
C ALA A 174 -9.74 10.17 1.24
N ALA A 175 -8.87 11.15 0.94
CA ALA A 175 -8.22 11.99 1.94
C ALA A 175 -9.22 12.82 2.74
N ALA A 176 -10.27 13.35 2.10
CA ALA A 176 -11.34 14.09 2.75
C ALA A 176 -12.36 13.21 3.49
N ARG A 177 -12.30 11.88 3.31
CA ARG A 177 -13.29 10.90 3.79
C ARG A 177 -14.71 11.19 3.32
N THR A 178 -14.85 11.56 2.05
CA THR A 178 -16.13 11.91 1.43
C THR A 178 -16.45 11.05 0.22
N VAL A 179 -15.83 9.87 0.09
CA VAL A 179 -16.12 8.94 -1.00
C VAL A 179 -17.59 8.52 -0.94
N ALA A 180 -18.27 8.59 -2.08
CA ALA A 180 -19.63 8.14 -2.26
C ALA A 180 -19.75 7.20 -3.48
N ALA A 181 -20.93 6.59 -3.65
CA ALA A 181 -21.18 5.66 -4.75
C ALA A 181 -20.87 6.22 -6.15
N PRO A 182 -21.20 7.49 -6.49
CA PRO A 182 -20.85 8.05 -7.80
C PRO A 182 -19.33 8.16 -8.02
N ASP A 183 -18.55 8.36 -6.96
CA ASP A 183 -17.09 8.48 -7.05
C ASP A 183 -16.44 7.11 -7.30
N ILE A 184 -17.00 6.05 -6.70
CA ILE A 184 -16.61 4.66 -6.98
C ILE A 184 -16.89 4.30 -8.44
N ALA A 185 -18.11 4.60 -8.92
CA ALA A 185 -18.48 4.35 -10.31
C ALA A 185 -17.55 5.10 -11.28
N ALA A 186 -17.26 6.38 -11.02
CA ALA A 186 -16.37 7.18 -11.85
C ALA A 186 -14.92 6.66 -11.85
N LEU A 187 -14.41 6.18 -10.70
CA LEU A 187 -13.09 5.55 -10.63
C LEU A 187 -13.05 4.26 -11.46
N LEU A 188 -14.00 3.35 -11.22
CA LEU A 188 -14.06 2.05 -11.91
C LEU A 188 -14.26 2.24 -13.43
N ASP A 189 -15.12 3.16 -13.86
CA ASP A 189 -15.30 3.49 -15.28
C ASP A 189 -14.03 3.99 -15.97
N ALA A 190 -13.11 4.60 -15.20
CA ALA A 190 -11.86 5.15 -15.70
C ALA A 190 -10.70 4.14 -15.70
N VAL A 191 -10.73 3.12 -14.83
CA VAL A 191 -9.61 2.16 -14.67
C VAL A 191 -9.94 0.74 -15.09
N CYS A 192 -11.22 0.36 -15.15
CA CYS A 192 -11.65 -0.94 -15.62
C CYS A 192 -11.91 -0.90 -17.13
N ASP A 193 -11.39 -1.91 -17.83
CA ASP A 193 -11.69 -2.11 -19.24
C ASP A 193 -13.15 -2.55 -19.43
N LYS A 194 -13.89 -1.84 -20.29
CA LYS A 194 -15.30 -2.12 -20.64
C LYS A 194 -15.46 -3.44 -21.38
N ASP A 195 -14.39 -3.91 -22.03
CA ASP A 195 -14.32 -5.19 -22.71
C ASP A 195 -13.68 -6.29 -21.85
N SER A 196 -13.37 -6.00 -20.57
CA SER A 196 -12.80 -6.99 -19.66
C SER A 196 -13.81 -8.10 -19.33
N TRP A 197 -13.27 -9.28 -19.06
CA TRP A 197 -14.06 -10.46 -18.72
C TRP A 197 -14.44 -10.53 -17.23
N TYR A 198 -14.02 -9.55 -16.43
CA TYR A 198 -14.31 -9.47 -15.01
C TYR A 198 -15.69 -8.86 -14.76
N ASP A 199 -16.37 -9.34 -13.72
CA ASP A 199 -17.59 -8.71 -13.23
C ASP A 199 -17.22 -7.50 -12.38
N VAL A 200 -17.62 -6.30 -12.83
CA VAL A 200 -17.39 -5.06 -12.07
C VAL A 200 -18.44 -4.95 -10.97
N ARG A 201 -17.99 -4.81 -9.72
CA ARG A 201 -18.83 -4.85 -8.51
C ARG A 201 -18.74 -3.52 -7.72
N PRO A 202 -19.37 -2.42 -8.17
CA PRO A 202 -19.29 -1.13 -7.49
C PRO A 202 -19.75 -1.16 -6.02
N ASP A 203 -20.76 -1.99 -5.71
CA ASP A 203 -21.24 -2.14 -4.33
C ASP A 203 -20.20 -2.77 -3.41
N ALA A 204 -19.37 -3.70 -3.92
CA ALA A 204 -18.28 -4.31 -3.17
C ALA A 204 -17.16 -3.29 -2.91
N ALA A 205 -16.78 -2.52 -3.93
CA ALA A 205 -15.83 -1.41 -3.80
C ALA A 205 -16.30 -0.36 -2.78
N LEU A 206 -17.59 0.04 -2.82
CA LEU A 206 -18.16 0.99 -1.88
C LEU A 206 -18.19 0.44 -0.44
N ALA A 207 -18.56 -0.84 -0.27
CA ALA A 207 -18.54 -1.49 1.04
C ALA A 207 -17.13 -1.53 1.63
N PHE A 208 -16.12 -1.82 0.80
CA PHE A 208 -14.72 -1.82 1.23
C PHE A 208 -14.22 -0.40 1.56
N ALA A 209 -14.59 0.60 0.77
CA ALA A 209 -14.29 2.00 1.06
C ALA A 209 -14.88 2.45 2.41
N ALA A 210 -16.09 1.98 2.76
CA ALA A 210 -16.68 2.23 4.07
C ALA A 210 -15.92 1.54 5.22
N GLN A 211 -15.46 0.29 5.02
CA GLN A 211 -14.63 -0.42 6.00
C GLN A 211 -13.29 0.26 6.28
N LEU A 212 -12.70 0.90 5.25
CA LEU A 212 -11.49 1.70 5.36
C LEU A 212 -11.73 3.12 5.91
N GLY A 213 -12.98 3.50 6.17
CA GLY A 213 -13.34 4.82 6.68
C GLY A 213 -13.15 5.97 5.67
N LEU A 214 -13.28 5.68 4.37
CA LEU A 214 -13.18 6.67 3.29
C LEU A 214 -14.50 7.40 3.00
N THR A 215 -15.62 6.87 3.50
CA THR A 215 -16.96 7.44 3.27
C THR A 215 -17.39 8.36 4.41
N ALA A 216 -18.35 9.24 4.14
CA ALA A 216 -18.95 10.08 5.18
C ALA A 216 -19.82 9.23 6.11
N GLY A 217 -19.34 8.94 7.32
CA GLY A 217 -20.04 8.11 8.30
C GLY A 217 -19.57 8.35 9.74
N ASP A 218 -20.49 8.18 10.69
CA ASP A 218 -20.23 8.34 12.11
C ASP A 218 -19.26 7.25 12.57
N ARG A 219 -18.29 7.61 13.43
CA ARG A 219 -17.26 6.69 13.92
C ARG A 219 -17.90 5.60 14.77
N GLY A 220 -18.29 4.50 14.13
CA GLY A 220 -18.30 3.20 14.78
C GLY A 220 -16.85 2.91 15.16
N GLU A 221 -16.48 3.32 16.38
CA GLU A 221 -15.20 3.11 17.06
C GLU A 221 -14.03 2.89 16.08
N MET A 222 -13.38 3.99 15.69
CA MET A 222 -11.96 3.88 15.35
C MET A 222 -11.27 3.30 16.60
N ALA A 223 -11.17 1.98 16.67
CA ALA A 223 -10.26 1.30 17.54
C ALA A 223 -8.87 1.64 17.03
N VAL A 224 -8.41 2.82 17.42
CA VAL A 224 -6.98 3.10 17.36
C VAL A 224 -6.37 2.14 18.35
N ALA A 225 -5.56 1.21 17.81
CA ALA A 225 -4.91 0.20 18.61
C ALA A 225 -4.11 0.90 19.72
N SER A 226 -4.55 0.70 20.97
CA SER A 226 -3.77 0.99 22.17
C SER A 226 -2.59 0.04 22.29
#